data_AF-A0A8H4V1C0-F1
#
_entry.id   AF-A0A8H4V1C0-F1
#
_cell.length_a   1.000
_cell.length_b   1.000
_cell.length_c   1.000
_cell.angle_alpha   90.00
_cell.angle_beta   90.00
_cell.angle_gamma   90.00
#
_symmetry.space_group_name_H-M   'P 1'
#
loop_
_entity.id
_entity.type
_entity.pdbx_description
1 polymer ?
#
loop_
_entity_poly.entity_id
_entity_poly.type
_entity_poly.pdbx_seq_one_letter_code
_entity_poly.pdbx_strand_id
1 'polypeptide(L)'
;VSALQNLLRSPPYSLPTVTLSLDDIYLTHADQVALANAHPDNPLIQHRGQPSTHDLTLGQKVFESLRLNQPTAIPQYDKSAFAGQGDRVPESQWEVVNTEGKPRIKAVIFEGWCVGFRPLDDETLRQKWEDAVRQRQDATSKYDGRLGYVKLEDVKAINDALREYDVLTNQFDAFIHIDAQDSRFVYDWRQEQERTLIAAKGTGMTEEQVNHFVDGCTLSLFPYE
;
A
#
# COMPACT_ATOMS: atom_id res chain seq x y z
N VAL A 1 -0.02 -11.16 -8.02
CA VAL A 1 -0.32 -11.95 -6.79
C VAL A 1 -1.09 -13.24 -7.08
N SER A 2 -2.26 -13.20 -7.75
CA SER A 2 -3.10 -14.40 -7.98
C SER A 2 -2.37 -15.54 -8.71
N ALA A 3 -1.48 -15.24 -9.67
CA ALA A 3 -0.67 -16.26 -10.34
C ALA A 3 0.25 -17.02 -9.36
N LEU A 4 0.95 -16.31 -8.47
CA LEU A 4 1.83 -16.92 -7.45
C LEU A 4 1.02 -17.72 -6.44
N GLN A 5 -0.09 -17.16 -5.96
CA GLN A 5 -0.99 -17.85 -5.04
C GLN A 5 -1.52 -19.17 -5.65
N ASN A 6 -1.96 -19.13 -6.92
CA ASN A 6 -2.43 -20.30 -7.65
C ASN A 6 -1.32 -21.33 -7.84
N LEU A 7 -0.10 -20.89 -8.18
CA LEU A 7 1.07 -21.76 -8.31
C LEU A 7 1.34 -22.52 -7.01
N LEU A 8 1.40 -21.81 -5.87
CA LEU A 8 1.68 -22.42 -4.58
C LEU A 8 0.56 -23.38 -4.13
N ARG A 9 -0.71 -23.02 -4.37
CA ARG A 9 -1.86 -23.84 -3.96
C ARG A 9 -2.11 -25.04 -4.88
N SER A 10 -1.59 -25.05 -6.10
CA SER A 10 -1.81 -26.12 -7.08
C SER A 10 -0.73 -27.22 -7.00
N PRO A 11 -1.01 -28.44 -7.49
CA PRO A 11 0.02 -29.47 -7.65
C PRO A 11 1.18 -28.97 -8.52
N PRO A 12 2.44 -29.39 -8.23
CA PRO A 12 2.82 -30.37 -7.22
C PRO A 12 2.98 -29.79 -5.79
N TYR A 13 2.89 -28.47 -5.60
CA TYR A 13 3.19 -27.82 -4.32
C TYR A 13 2.07 -28.01 -3.30
N SER A 14 0.82 -27.78 -3.69
CA SER A 14 -0.38 -27.96 -2.84
C SER A 14 -0.26 -27.32 -1.44
N LEU A 15 0.42 -26.17 -1.36
CA LEU A 15 0.69 -25.50 -0.10
C LEU A 15 -0.54 -24.69 0.35
N PRO A 16 -1.01 -24.88 1.59
CA PRO A 16 -2.00 -23.97 2.18
C PRO A 16 -1.43 -22.56 2.29
N THR A 17 -1.85 -21.69 1.38
CA THR A 17 -1.33 -20.31 1.29
C THR A 17 -2.43 -19.32 1.60
N VAL A 18 -2.14 -18.24 2.33
CA VAL A 18 -3.04 -17.08 2.48
C VAL A 18 -2.38 -15.86 1.85
N THR A 19 -3.19 -14.93 1.35
CA THR A 19 -2.72 -13.63 0.87
C THR A 19 -3.20 -12.57 1.83
N LEU A 20 -2.32 -11.65 2.20
CA LEU A 20 -2.62 -10.44 2.94
C LEU A 20 -2.14 -9.25 2.11
N SER A 21 -3.06 -8.39 1.67
CA SER A 21 -2.67 -7.14 1.02
C SER A 21 -2.34 -6.09 2.08
N LEU A 22 -1.34 -5.24 1.82
CA LEU A 22 -1.13 -4.02 2.59
C LEU A 22 -2.37 -3.12 2.55
N ASP A 23 -3.09 -3.12 1.42
CA ASP A 23 -4.33 -2.35 1.26
C ASP A 23 -5.47 -2.88 2.16
N ASP A 24 -5.44 -4.16 2.55
CA ASP A 24 -6.46 -4.72 3.44
C ASP A 24 -6.35 -4.21 4.88
N ILE A 25 -5.21 -3.61 5.21
CA ILE A 25 -4.93 -2.99 6.52
C ILE A 25 -4.85 -1.46 6.42
N TYR A 26 -5.49 -0.82 5.44
CA TYR A 26 -5.73 0.63 5.53
C TYR A 26 -6.43 0.98 6.84
N LEU A 27 -6.20 2.22 7.31
CA LEU A 27 -7.00 2.85 8.35
C LEU A 27 -8.50 2.77 8.01
N THR A 28 -9.35 2.75 9.03
CA THR A 28 -10.79 2.90 8.79
C THR A 28 -11.09 4.24 8.12
N HIS A 29 -12.23 4.38 7.46
CA HIS A 29 -12.63 5.66 6.86
C HIS A 29 -12.61 6.79 7.90
N ALA A 30 -13.13 6.51 9.10
CA ALA A 30 -13.14 7.46 10.21
C ALA A 30 -11.73 7.90 10.62
N ASP A 31 -10.79 6.96 10.75
CA ASP A 31 -9.40 7.26 11.12
C ASP A 31 -8.66 7.99 9.99
N GLN A 32 -8.91 7.62 8.73
CA GLN A 32 -8.36 8.32 7.57
C GLN A 32 -8.84 9.77 7.48
N VAL A 33 -10.13 10.03 7.77
CA VAL A 33 -10.68 11.39 7.85
C VAL A 33 -10.07 12.16 9.03
N ALA A 34 -9.88 11.52 10.17
CA ALA A 34 -9.22 12.14 11.33
C ALA A 34 -7.76 12.53 11.01
N LEU A 35 -7.01 11.64 10.34
CA LEU A 35 -5.65 11.90 9.87
C LEU A 35 -5.60 13.10 8.90
N ALA A 36 -6.46 13.11 7.89
CA ALA A 36 -6.54 14.20 6.92
C ALA A 36 -6.86 15.55 7.61
N ASN A 37 -7.82 15.56 8.54
CA ASN A 37 -8.20 16.76 9.30
C ASN A 37 -7.08 17.27 10.22
N ALA A 38 -6.24 16.38 10.76
CA ALA A 38 -5.10 16.76 11.58
C ALA A 38 -3.96 17.40 10.76
N HIS A 39 -3.93 17.16 9.45
CA HIS A 39 -2.89 17.63 8.54
C HIS A 39 -3.49 18.19 7.23
N PRO A 40 -4.31 19.26 7.31
CA PRO A 40 -5.08 19.76 6.16
C PRO A 40 -4.21 20.25 5.00
N ASP A 41 -2.97 20.65 5.29
CA ASP A 41 -2.05 21.21 4.30
C ASP A 41 -1.11 20.17 3.67
N ASN A 42 -1.15 18.91 4.12
CA ASN A 42 -0.30 17.84 3.58
C ASN A 42 -1.07 17.03 2.54
N PRO A 43 -0.84 17.23 1.23
CA PRO A 43 -1.60 16.56 0.17
C PRO A 43 -1.38 15.04 0.13
N LEU A 44 -0.29 14.53 0.72
CA LEU A 44 0.10 13.12 0.62
C LEU A 44 -0.71 12.18 1.53
N ILE A 45 -1.43 12.73 2.51
CA ILE A 45 -2.17 11.95 3.51
C ILE A 45 -3.67 12.26 3.54
N GLN A 46 -4.18 12.98 2.54
CA GLN A 46 -5.60 13.29 2.44
C GLN A 46 -6.46 12.06 2.09
N HIS A 47 -5.83 11.05 1.51
CA HIS A 47 -6.45 9.79 1.09
C HIS A 47 -5.56 8.61 1.46
N ARG A 48 -6.17 7.42 1.52
CA ARG A 48 -5.45 6.16 1.69
C ARG A 48 -4.39 5.99 0.60
N GLY A 49 -3.22 5.47 0.92
CA GLY A 49 -2.21 5.08 -0.07
C GLY A 49 -0.79 5.10 0.49
N GLN A 50 -0.38 6.27 0.98
CA GLN A 50 0.98 6.51 1.44
C GLN A 50 1.31 5.83 2.79
N PRO A 51 2.59 5.56 3.08
CA PRO A 51 3.01 5.31 4.45
C PRO A 51 2.42 6.35 5.41
N SER A 52 1.89 5.90 6.56
CA SER A 52 0.99 6.60 7.52
C SER A 52 -0.50 6.25 7.41
N THR A 53 -0.97 5.70 6.28
CA THR A 53 -2.40 5.42 6.10
C THR A 53 -2.80 3.98 6.39
N HIS A 54 -1.90 3.15 6.94
CA HIS A 54 -2.18 1.76 7.30
C HIS A 54 -2.25 1.58 8.82
N ASP A 55 -3.13 0.69 9.28
CA ASP A 55 -3.22 0.23 10.65
C ASP A 55 -2.13 -0.82 10.90
N LEU A 56 -0.93 -0.34 11.23
CA LEU A 56 0.23 -1.19 11.47
C LEU A 56 0.04 -2.12 12.69
N THR A 57 -0.76 -1.69 13.67
CA THR A 57 -1.09 -2.51 14.84
C THR A 57 -1.94 -3.72 14.44
N LEU A 58 -2.92 -3.53 13.55
CA LEU A 58 -3.69 -4.63 12.98
C LEU A 58 -2.79 -5.57 12.17
N GLY A 59 -1.95 -5.03 11.29
CA GLY A 59 -1.01 -5.82 10.50
C GLY A 59 -0.09 -6.69 11.37
N GLN A 60 0.50 -6.11 12.41
CA GLN A 60 1.34 -6.82 13.38
C GLN A 60 0.58 -7.97 14.06
N LYS A 61 -0.62 -7.72 14.57
CA LYS A 61 -1.46 -8.76 15.22
C LYS A 61 -1.77 -9.92 14.28
N VAL A 62 -2.06 -9.64 13.01
CA VAL A 62 -2.33 -10.67 12.00
C VAL A 62 -1.08 -11.54 11.78
N PHE A 63 0.09 -10.93 11.59
CA PHE A 63 1.34 -11.68 11.42
C PHE A 63 1.69 -12.53 12.65
N GLU A 64 1.57 -11.97 13.85
CA GLU A 64 1.82 -12.68 15.11
C GLU A 64 0.89 -13.91 15.24
N SER A 65 -0.41 -13.73 15.00
CA SER A 65 -1.41 -14.80 15.06
C SER A 65 -1.13 -15.89 14.01
N LEU A 66 -0.77 -15.51 12.78
CA LEU A 66 -0.40 -16.46 11.72
C LEU A 66 0.86 -17.26 12.06
N ARG A 67 1.91 -16.60 12.59
CA ARG A 67 3.15 -17.26 13.04
C ARG A 67 2.90 -18.29 14.13
N LEU A 68 1.98 -17.99 15.05
CA LEU A 68 1.56 -18.90 16.11
C LEU A 68 0.56 -19.99 15.65
N ASN A 69 0.21 -20.02 14.36
CA ASN A 69 -0.78 -20.93 13.78
C ASN A 69 -2.17 -20.86 14.45
N GLN A 70 -2.49 -19.72 15.05
CA GLN A 70 -3.77 -19.47 15.71
C GLN A 70 -4.87 -19.20 14.69
N PRO A 71 -6.15 -19.46 15.02
CA PRO A 71 -7.27 -19.00 14.21
C PRO A 71 -7.14 -17.49 13.98
N THR A 72 -7.01 -17.08 12.72
CA THR A 72 -6.70 -15.69 12.37
C THR A 72 -7.73 -15.19 11.37
N ALA A 73 -8.41 -14.11 11.72
CA ALA A 73 -9.27 -13.38 10.78
C ALA A 73 -8.40 -12.51 9.87
N ILE A 74 -8.54 -12.66 8.56
CA ILE A 74 -7.76 -11.92 7.57
C ILE A 74 -8.53 -10.64 7.21
N PRO A 75 -7.96 -9.45 7.47
CA PRO A 75 -8.61 -8.18 7.15
C PRO A 75 -8.99 -8.07 5.68
N GLN A 76 -10.03 -7.28 5.42
CA GLN A 76 -10.46 -6.94 4.07
C GLN A 76 -10.84 -5.46 4.03
N TYR A 77 -10.51 -4.80 2.93
CA TYR A 77 -10.85 -3.40 2.71
C TYR A 77 -11.76 -3.22 1.48
N ASP A 78 -12.90 -2.56 1.68
CA ASP A 78 -13.80 -2.20 0.59
C ASP A 78 -13.41 -0.83 0.05
N LYS A 79 -12.60 -0.82 -1.03
CA LYS A 79 -12.19 0.40 -1.73
C LYS A 79 -13.36 1.19 -2.33
N SER A 80 -14.52 0.57 -2.54
CA SER A 80 -15.71 1.20 -3.14
C SER A 80 -16.60 1.92 -2.13
N ALA A 81 -16.47 1.60 -0.84
CA ALA A 81 -17.23 2.25 0.22
C ALA A 81 -16.99 3.78 0.24
N PHE A 82 -17.93 4.53 0.80
CA PHE A 82 -17.85 6.01 0.89
C PHE A 82 -17.51 6.69 -0.45
N ALA A 83 -18.20 6.29 -1.52
CA ALA A 83 -18.00 6.80 -2.88
C ALA A 83 -16.53 6.69 -3.35
N GLY A 84 -15.89 5.54 -3.11
CA GLY A 84 -14.52 5.26 -3.54
C GLY A 84 -13.43 5.72 -2.55
N GLN A 85 -13.78 6.39 -1.45
CA GLN A 85 -12.82 6.71 -0.37
C GLN A 85 -12.41 5.46 0.42
N GLY A 86 -13.28 4.45 0.40
CA GLY A 86 -13.09 3.13 0.97
C GLY A 86 -13.23 3.07 2.48
N ASP A 87 -13.47 1.87 2.99
CA ASP A 87 -13.51 1.58 4.42
C ASP A 87 -13.20 0.11 4.69
N ARG A 88 -12.84 -0.20 5.93
CA ARG A 88 -12.59 -1.56 6.38
C ARG A 88 -13.89 -2.35 6.38
N VAL A 89 -13.84 -3.55 5.82
CA VAL A 89 -14.97 -4.50 5.91
C VAL A 89 -15.18 -4.88 7.39
N PRO A 90 -16.42 -5.03 7.89
CA PRO A 90 -16.66 -5.46 9.26
C PRO A 90 -15.97 -6.80 9.58
N GLU A 91 -15.34 -6.90 10.75
CA GLU A 91 -14.58 -8.10 11.17
C GLU A 91 -15.38 -9.40 11.09
N SER A 92 -16.69 -9.34 11.31
CA SER A 92 -17.59 -10.50 11.22
C SER A 92 -17.65 -11.12 9.81
N GLN A 93 -17.18 -10.42 8.79
CA GLN A 93 -17.16 -10.88 7.39
C GLN A 93 -15.77 -11.33 6.94
N TRP A 94 -14.74 -11.19 7.79
CA TRP A 94 -13.38 -11.61 7.44
C TRP A 94 -13.26 -13.12 7.37
N GLU A 95 -12.47 -13.61 6.41
CA GLU A 95 -12.15 -15.02 6.33
C GLU A 95 -11.28 -15.42 7.53
N VAL A 96 -11.69 -16.46 8.26
CA VAL A 96 -10.88 -17.01 9.35
C VAL A 96 -10.11 -18.24 8.86
N VAL A 97 -8.78 -18.13 8.85
CA VAL A 97 -7.85 -19.23 8.55
C VAL A 97 -7.35 -19.89 9.83
N ASN A 98 -6.68 -21.04 9.72
CA ASN A 98 -6.15 -21.80 10.87
C ASN A 98 -7.23 -22.20 11.91
N THR A 99 -8.48 -22.35 11.50
CA THR A 99 -9.53 -22.94 12.35
C THR A 99 -9.28 -24.43 12.55
N GLU A 100 -9.88 -25.01 13.60
CA GLU A 100 -9.83 -26.45 13.83
C GLU A 100 -10.36 -27.24 12.61
N GLY A 101 -9.74 -28.38 12.31
CA GLY A 101 -10.12 -29.25 11.18
C GLY A 101 -9.71 -28.76 9.78
N LYS A 102 -9.14 -27.57 9.64
CA LYS A 102 -8.59 -27.07 8.36
C LYS A 102 -7.06 -27.20 8.29
N PRO A 103 -6.47 -27.34 7.09
CA PRO A 103 -5.02 -27.28 6.91
C PRO A 103 -4.45 -25.97 7.47
N ARG A 104 -3.34 -26.07 8.21
CA ARG A 104 -2.62 -24.90 8.71
C ARG A 104 -1.93 -24.18 7.56
N ILE A 105 -2.01 -22.86 7.54
CA ILE A 105 -1.30 -22.02 6.58
C ILE A 105 0.21 -22.30 6.68
N LYS A 106 0.83 -22.53 5.52
CA LYS A 106 2.26 -22.81 5.35
C LYS A 106 3.00 -21.71 4.64
N ALA A 107 2.29 -20.87 3.87
CA ALA A 107 2.85 -19.71 3.22
C ALA A 107 1.91 -18.52 3.36
N VAL A 108 2.47 -17.35 3.66
CA VAL A 108 1.76 -16.07 3.65
C VAL A 108 2.36 -15.26 2.52
N ILE A 109 1.52 -14.86 1.55
CA ILE A 109 1.90 -13.87 0.56
C ILE A 109 1.46 -12.52 1.13
N PHE A 110 2.42 -11.74 1.61
CA PHE A 110 2.19 -10.34 1.91
C PHE A 110 2.61 -9.49 0.72
N GLU A 111 1.72 -8.62 0.27
CA GLU A 111 1.91 -7.86 -0.97
C GLU A 111 1.43 -6.42 -0.81
N GLY A 112 2.07 -5.50 -1.53
CA GLY A 112 1.69 -4.10 -1.54
C GLY A 112 2.74 -3.26 -2.24
N TRP A 113 2.35 -2.07 -2.70
CA TRP A 113 3.15 -1.24 -3.58
C TRP A 113 4.38 -0.62 -2.90
N CYS A 114 4.31 -0.33 -1.60
CA CYS A 114 5.41 0.21 -0.79
C CYS A 114 5.98 -0.83 0.19
N VAL A 115 5.64 -2.11 0.04
CA VAL A 115 6.18 -3.18 0.86
C VAL A 115 7.68 -3.33 0.57
N GLY A 116 8.51 -3.25 1.62
CA GLY A 116 9.97 -3.32 1.50
C GLY A 116 10.65 -1.97 1.21
N PHE A 117 9.90 -0.87 1.09
CA PHE A 117 10.50 0.46 1.07
C PHE A 117 11.22 0.76 2.38
N ARG A 118 12.38 1.42 2.27
CA ARG A 118 13.14 1.89 3.43
C ARG A 118 13.14 3.41 3.54
N PRO A 119 13.03 3.93 4.78
CA PRO A 119 13.15 5.35 5.04
C PRO A 119 14.58 5.82 4.76
N LEU A 120 14.69 6.99 4.15
CA LEU A 120 15.97 7.68 3.94
C LEU A 120 16.39 8.44 5.20
N ASP A 121 17.68 8.70 5.33
CA ASP A 121 18.17 9.70 6.28
C ASP A 121 17.79 11.11 5.82
N ASP A 122 17.75 12.06 6.77
CA ASP A 122 17.27 13.42 6.53
C ASP A 122 18.11 14.19 5.49
N GLU A 123 19.40 13.87 5.34
CA GLU A 123 20.28 14.52 4.37
C GLU A 123 19.99 14.02 2.95
N THR A 124 19.95 12.69 2.77
CA THR A 124 19.61 12.08 1.48
C THR A 124 18.21 12.46 1.02
N LEU A 125 17.24 12.51 1.93
CA LEU A 125 15.87 12.94 1.63
C LEU A 125 15.84 14.37 1.11
N ARG A 126 16.51 15.29 1.81
CA ARG A 126 16.60 16.71 1.42
C ARG A 126 17.26 16.86 0.06
N GLN A 127 18.40 16.20 -0.15
CA GLN A 127 19.12 16.28 -1.42
C GLN A 127 18.25 15.83 -2.60
N LYS A 128 17.58 14.67 -2.48
CA LYS A 128 16.67 14.18 -3.53
C LYS A 128 15.51 15.14 -3.81
N TRP A 129 14.94 15.72 -2.75
CA TRP A 129 13.86 16.70 -2.89
C TRP A 129 14.34 17.98 -3.59
N GLU A 130 15.48 18.54 -3.15
CA GLU A 130 16.05 19.74 -3.78
C GLU A 130 16.40 19.49 -5.25
N ASP A 131 16.95 18.32 -5.58
CA ASP A 131 17.25 17.92 -6.96
C ASP A 131 15.98 17.91 -7.82
N ALA A 132 14.90 17.30 -7.33
CA ALA A 132 13.62 17.28 -8.02
C ALA A 132 13.01 18.68 -8.20
N VAL A 133 13.11 19.54 -7.17
CA VAL A 133 12.65 20.94 -7.27
C VAL A 133 13.46 21.71 -8.31
N ARG A 134 14.78 21.56 -8.34
CA ARG A 134 15.64 22.21 -9.35
C ARG A 134 15.32 21.73 -10.76
N GLN A 135 15.18 20.40 -10.95
CA GLN A 135 14.80 19.83 -12.24
C GLN A 135 13.43 20.30 -12.71
N ARG A 136 12.46 20.51 -11.81
CA ARG A 136 11.15 21.06 -12.17
C ARG A 136 11.23 22.52 -12.62
N GLN A 137 12.11 23.31 -12.02
CA GLN A 137 12.25 24.75 -12.31
C GLN A 137 13.09 25.04 -13.55
N ASP A 138 13.92 24.10 -13.98
CA ASP A 138 14.72 24.21 -15.20
C ASP A 138 13.84 24.00 -16.44
N ALA A 139 13.68 25.05 -17.25
CA ALA A 139 12.87 25.01 -18.47
C ALA A 139 13.41 24.05 -19.55
N THR A 140 14.67 23.60 -19.43
CA THR A 140 15.29 22.63 -20.34
C THR A 140 15.16 21.18 -19.86
N SER A 141 14.79 21.00 -18.59
CA SER A 141 14.57 19.70 -17.97
C SER A 141 13.24 19.11 -18.40
N LYS A 142 13.22 17.78 -18.57
CA LYS A 142 12.00 16.99 -18.83
C LYS A 142 11.53 16.32 -17.55
N TYR A 143 11.47 17.08 -16.46
CA TYR A 143 11.03 16.54 -15.18
C TYR A 143 9.58 16.06 -15.27
N ASP A 144 9.40 14.76 -15.04
CA ASP A 144 8.11 14.06 -15.13
C ASP A 144 7.70 13.41 -13.79
N GLY A 145 8.47 13.64 -12.72
CA GLY A 145 8.17 13.17 -11.37
C GLY A 145 7.19 14.05 -10.59
N ARG A 146 6.76 13.56 -9.42
CA ARG A 146 5.85 14.28 -8.52
C ARG A 146 6.52 14.96 -7.32
N LEU A 147 7.70 14.47 -6.92
CA LEU A 147 8.43 14.97 -5.76
C LEU A 147 8.67 16.49 -5.74
N GLY A 148 8.97 17.10 -6.90
CA GLY A 148 9.28 18.52 -7.01
C GLY A 148 8.07 19.44 -6.83
N TYR A 149 6.85 18.88 -6.73
CA TYR A 149 5.60 19.62 -6.54
C TYR A 149 5.08 19.62 -5.10
N VAL A 150 5.70 18.84 -4.20
CA VAL A 150 5.30 18.74 -2.79
C VAL A 150 6.34 19.38 -1.88
N LYS A 151 5.96 19.75 -0.66
CA LYS A 151 6.90 20.36 0.29
C LYS A 151 7.78 19.29 0.92
N LEU A 152 8.99 19.68 1.32
CA LEU A 152 9.91 18.78 2.03
C LEU A 152 9.29 18.24 3.34
N GLU A 153 8.53 19.07 4.05
CA GLU A 153 7.86 18.68 5.31
C GLU A 153 6.86 17.54 5.11
N ASP A 154 6.09 17.57 4.03
CA ASP A 154 5.10 16.54 3.69
C ASP A 154 5.81 15.22 3.38
N VAL A 155 6.86 15.29 2.57
CA VAL A 155 7.70 14.15 2.20
C VAL A 155 8.39 13.55 3.42
N LYS A 156 8.89 14.40 4.32
CA LYS A 156 9.52 13.95 5.57
C LYS A 156 8.52 13.22 6.45
N ALA A 157 7.28 13.70 6.55
CA ALA A 157 6.24 13.01 7.31
C ALA A 157 6.00 11.59 6.78
N ILE A 158 5.95 11.39 5.46
CA ILE A 158 5.84 10.04 4.86
C ILE A 158 7.08 9.20 5.16
N ASN A 159 8.27 9.77 5.03
CA ASN A 159 9.54 9.09 5.32
C ASN A 159 9.64 8.65 6.80
N ASP A 160 9.19 9.50 7.73
CA ASP A 160 9.18 9.19 9.16
C ASP A 160 8.15 8.09 9.46
N ALA A 161 6.94 8.17 8.90
CA ALA A 161 5.93 7.13 9.04
C ALA A 161 6.40 5.77 8.48
N LEU A 162 7.17 5.78 7.38
CA LEU A 162 7.74 4.56 6.80
C LEU A 162 8.70 3.84 7.77
N ARG A 163 9.33 4.54 8.72
CA ARG A 163 10.16 3.89 9.76
C ARG A 163 9.36 2.92 10.62
N GLU A 164 8.07 3.15 10.79
CA GLU A 164 7.20 2.29 11.60
C GLU A 164 6.83 0.98 10.88
N TYR A 165 7.01 0.92 9.55
CA TYR A 165 6.63 -0.24 8.74
C TYR A 165 7.56 -1.44 8.94
N ASP A 166 8.68 -1.26 9.65
CA ASP A 166 9.58 -2.33 10.06
C ASP A 166 8.85 -3.43 10.85
N VAL A 167 7.75 -3.11 11.55
CA VAL A 167 6.91 -4.12 12.23
C VAL A 167 6.34 -5.17 11.26
N LEU A 168 6.11 -4.77 10.00
CA LEU A 168 5.65 -5.65 8.91
C LEU A 168 6.85 -6.19 8.14
N THR A 169 7.80 -5.33 7.76
CA THR A 169 8.93 -5.70 6.89
C THR A 169 9.84 -6.74 7.53
N ASN A 170 10.04 -6.66 8.85
CA ASN A 170 10.87 -7.63 9.59
C ASN A 170 10.20 -9.01 9.75
N GLN A 171 8.97 -9.19 9.25
CA GLN A 171 8.29 -10.49 9.25
C GLN A 171 8.69 -11.38 8.08
N PHE A 172 9.36 -10.83 7.05
CA PHE A 172 9.58 -11.51 5.78
C PHE A 172 10.69 -12.56 5.87
N ASP A 173 10.39 -13.78 5.40
CA ASP A 173 11.40 -14.82 5.20
C ASP A 173 12.05 -14.72 3.81
N ALA A 174 11.35 -14.12 2.85
CA ALA A 174 11.82 -13.87 1.48
C ALA A 174 11.09 -12.65 0.89
N PHE A 175 11.74 -11.95 -0.05
CA PHE A 175 11.18 -10.77 -0.72
C PHE A 175 11.27 -10.91 -2.24
N ILE A 176 10.18 -10.58 -2.94
CA ILE A 176 10.10 -10.58 -4.40
C ILE A 176 9.70 -9.18 -4.84
N HIS A 177 10.61 -8.48 -5.52
CA HIS A 177 10.35 -7.18 -6.11
C HIS A 177 10.06 -7.34 -7.61
N ILE A 178 8.93 -6.81 -8.05
CA ILE A 178 8.58 -6.71 -9.47
C ILE A 178 8.74 -5.26 -9.89
N ASP A 179 9.79 -4.99 -10.65
CA ASP A 179 10.09 -3.65 -11.15
C ASP A 179 9.47 -3.44 -12.54
N ALA A 180 8.91 -2.25 -12.75
CA ALA A 180 8.37 -1.85 -14.04
C ALA A 180 9.47 -1.11 -14.82
N GLN A 181 9.63 -1.42 -16.12
CA GLN A 181 10.58 -0.70 -16.98
C GLN A 181 10.28 0.81 -17.03
N ASP A 182 9.00 1.17 -16.89
CA ASP A 182 8.54 2.55 -16.82
C ASP A 182 7.51 2.68 -15.69
N SER A 183 7.83 3.53 -14.70
CA SER A 183 6.95 3.83 -13.57
C SER A 183 5.60 4.42 -13.98
N ARG A 184 5.48 4.95 -15.20
CA ARG A 184 4.22 5.51 -15.72
C ARG A 184 3.17 4.44 -16.00
N PHE A 185 3.55 3.18 -16.16
CA PHE A 185 2.59 2.09 -16.29
C PHE A 185 1.67 1.96 -15.07
N VAL A 186 2.07 2.50 -13.90
CA VAL A 186 1.24 2.54 -12.71
C VAL A 186 -0.07 3.32 -12.94
N TYR A 187 -0.04 4.38 -13.75
CA TYR A 187 -1.25 5.14 -14.09
C TYR A 187 -2.22 4.26 -14.88
N ASP A 188 -1.74 3.66 -15.98
CA ASP A 188 -2.57 2.81 -16.85
C ASP A 188 -3.14 1.60 -16.10
N TRP A 189 -2.30 0.92 -15.32
CA TRP A 189 -2.72 -0.24 -14.51
C TRP A 189 -3.73 0.16 -13.43
N ARG A 190 -3.55 1.31 -12.79
CA ARG A 190 -4.50 1.78 -11.77
C ARG A 190 -5.83 2.16 -12.39
N GLN A 191 -5.82 2.76 -13.58
CA GLN A 191 -7.05 3.07 -14.33
C GLN A 191 -7.78 1.79 -14.75
N GLU A 192 -7.06 0.75 -15.19
CA GLU A 192 -7.64 -0.56 -15.51
C GLU A 192 -8.27 -1.23 -14.28
N GLN A 193 -7.59 -1.16 -13.13
CA GLN A 193 -8.12 -1.66 -11.87
C GLN A 193 -9.41 -0.92 -11.49
N GLU A 194 -9.46 0.41 -11.61
CA GLU A 194 -10.66 1.18 -11.25
C GLU A 194 -11.84 0.86 -12.18
N ARG A 195 -11.61 0.77 -13.50
CA ARG A 195 -12.64 0.36 -14.46
C ARG A 195 -13.22 -1.01 -14.12
N THR A 196 -12.37 -1.96 -13.71
CA THR A 196 -12.80 -3.29 -13.28
C THR A 196 -13.63 -3.25 -12.00
N LEU A 197 -13.24 -2.40 -11.03
CA LEU A 197 -13.99 -2.21 -9.79
C LEU A 197 -15.38 -1.60 -10.05
N ILE A 198 -15.45 -0.54 -10.87
CA ILE A 198 -16.71 0.11 -11.26
C ILE A 198 -17.61 -0.88 -11.99
N ALA A 199 -17.08 -1.68 -12.92
CA ALA A 199 -17.86 -2.70 -13.61
C ALA A 199 -18.46 -3.75 -12.66
N ALA A 200 -17.75 -4.09 -11.57
CA ALA A 200 -18.20 -5.07 -10.59
C ALA A 200 -19.14 -4.49 -9.51
N LYS A 201 -18.97 -3.22 -9.14
CA LYS A 201 -19.63 -2.61 -7.96
C LYS A 201 -20.55 -1.44 -8.29
N GLY A 202 -20.51 -0.92 -9.51
CA GLY A 202 -21.31 0.22 -9.97
C GLY A 202 -20.85 1.59 -9.45
N THR A 203 -19.78 1.65 -8.67
CA THR A 203 -19.22 2.89 -8.10
C THR A 203 -17.70 2.79 -7.95
N GLY A 204 -17.03 3.94 -7.93
CA GLY A 204 -15.58 4.08 -7.88
C GLY A 204 -15.14 5.52 -8.18
N MET A 205 -13.83 5.71 -8.28
CA MET A 205 -13.19 6.98 -8.63
C MET A 205 -13.33 7.31 -10.12
N THR A 206 -13.40 8.61 -10.44
CA THR A 206 -13.27 9.11 -11.81
C THR A 206 -11.83 8.98 -12.31
N GLU A 207 -11.62 9.10 -13.62
CA GLU A 207 -10.28 9.06 -14.22
C GLU A 207 -9.33 10.13 -13.62
N GLU A 208 -9.85 11.34 -13.40
CA GLU A 208 -9.13 12.44 -12.77
C GLU A 208 -8.78 12.13 -11.30
N GLN A 209 -9.71 11.55 -10.54
CA GLN A 209 -9.48 11.14 -9.17
C GLN A 209 -8.43 10.02 -9.08
N VAL A 210 -8.44 9.08 -10.03
CA VAL A 210 -7.41 8.05 -10.14
C VAL A 210 -6.03 8.66 -10.41
N ASN A 211 -5.93 9.60 -11.35
CA ASN A 211 -4.65 10.25 -11.64
C ASN A 211 -4.13 11.01 -10.41
N HIS A 212 -5.01 11.74 -9.70
CA HIS A 212 -4.64 12.43 -8.47
C HIS A 212 -4.20 11.45 -7.35
N PHE A 213 -4.87 10.31 -7.24
CA PHE A 213 -4.47 9.24 -6.32
C PHE A 213 -3.08 8.70 -6.65
N VAL A 214 -2.80 8.41 -7.92
CA VAL A 214 -1.49 7.90 -8.36
C VAL A 214 -0.40 8.96 -8.19
N ASP A 215 -0.71 10.23 -8.44
CA ASP A 215 0.21 11.36 -8.20
C ASP A 215 0.63 11.40 -6.72
N GLY A 216 -0.33 11.15 -5.83
CA GLY A 216 -0.10 11.03 -4.40
C GLY A 216 0.89 9.92 -4.07
N CYS A 217 0.77 8.74 -4.67
CA CYS A 217 1.58 7.54 -4.37
C CYS A 217 2.95 7.50 -5.08
N THR A 218 3.11 8.18 -6.22
CA THR A 218 4.33 8.10 -7.06
C THR A 218 5.42 9.09 -6.63
N LEU A 219 5.79 9.05 -5.36
CA LEU A 219 7.02 9.66 -4.87
C LEU A 219 8.17 8.66 -5.06
N SER A 220 8.85 8.68 -6.21
CA SER A 220 9.99 7.82 -6.54
C SER A 220 11.23 8.15 -5.68
N LEU A 221 11.12 7.94 -4.37
CA LEU A 221 12.08 8.35 -3.36
C LEU A 221 12.75 7.16 -2.69
N PHE A 222 11.96 6.15 -2.33
CA PHE A 222 12.37 5.15 -1.37
C PHE A 222 13.03 3.95 -2.07
N PRO A 223 14.24 3.56 -1.64
CA PRO A 223 14.86 2.34 -2.11
C PRO A 223 14.16 1.10 -1.52
N TYR A 224 14.29 -0.02 -2.22
CA TYR A 224 14.00 -1.35 -1.68
C TYR A 224 15.30 -1.94 -1.10
N GLU A 225 15.24 -2.51 0.10
CA GLU A 225 16.33 -3.32 0.71
C GLU A 225 15.81 -4.57 1.40
#